data_AF-A0A1Q8CGV0-F1
#
_entry.id   AF-A0A1Q8CGV0-F1
#
_cell.length_a   1.000
_cell.length_b   1.000
_cell.length_c   1.000
_cell.angle_alpha   90.00
_cell.angle_beta   90.00
_cell.angle_gamma   90.00
#
_symmetry.space_group_name_H-M   'P 1'
#
loop_
_entity.id
_entity.type
_entity.pdbx_description
1 polymer ?
#
loop_
_entity_poly.entity_id
_entity_poly.type
_entity_poly.pdbx_seq_one_letter_code
_entity_poly.pdbx_strand_id
1 'polypeptide(L)'
;MANFRSARFDEHAFFESTAFSTDIVFEATTFTGTPHFQSAFFAATGILSNFREATFVGRAYFEEATFAGAADFWHATFAHGVPPEVASYWSLEKNREP
;
A
#
# COMPACT_ATOMS: atom_id res chain seq x y z
N MET A 1 2.05 11.84 10.59
CA MET A 1 2.17 11.65 9.13
C MET A 1 3.49 10.94 8.87
N ALA A 2 3.48 9.85 8.12
CA ALA A 2 4.68 9.27 7.53
C ALA A 2 4.59 9.39 6.01
N ASN A 3 5.68 9.81 5.35
CA ASN A 3 5.67 10.13 3.93
C ASN A 3 6.91 9.54 3.27
N PHE A 4 6.66 8.59 2.37
CA PHE A 4 7.64 7.88 1.57
C PHE A 4 7.42 8.14 0.08
N ARG A 5 6.74 9.23 -0.29
CA ARG A 5 6.47 9.58 -1.69
C ARG A 5 7.74 9.49 -2.52
N SER A 6 7.66 8.76 -3.64
CA SER A 6 8.76 8.53 -4.58
C SER A 6 10.00 7.86 -3.97
N ALA A 7 9.89 7.26 -2.78
CA ALA A 7 10.97 6.49 -2.20
C ALA A 7 11.21 5.21 -3.00
N ARG A 8 12.41 4.65 -2.84
CA ARG A 8 12.80 3.35 -3.38
C ARG A 8 13.35 2.48 -2.26
N PHE A 9 12.77 1.30 -2.10
CA PHE A 9 13.27 0.26 -1.21
C PHE A 9 13.82 -0.88 -2.07
N ASP A 10 15.15 -0.97 -2.15
CA ASP A 10 15.83 -1.99 -2.94
C ASP A 10 15.77 -3.38 -2.29
N GLU A 11 15.77 -3.41 -0.96
CA GLU A 11 15.72 -4.60 -0.13
C GLU A 11 14.37 -4.73 0.59
N HIS A 12 14.28 -5.67 1.52
CA HIS A 12 13.11 -5.83 2.39
C HIS A 12 12.77 -4.54 3.15
N ALA A 13 11.49 -4.17 3.12
CA ALA A 13 10.95 -3.04 3.88
C ALA A 13 9.93 -3.55 4.90
N PHE A 14 10.24 -3.44 6.19
CA PHE A 14 9.42 -3.99 7.27
C PHE A 14 8.55 -2.91 7.91
N PHE A 15 7.23 -3.06 7.76
CA PHE A 15 6.18 -2.27 8.43
C PHE A 15 5.22 -3.19 9.21
N GLU A 16 5.64 -4.41 9.51
CA GLU A 16 4.85 -5.41 10.22
C GLU A 16 4.39 -4.88 11.57
N SER A 17 3.14 -5.17 11.94
CA SER A 17 2.53 -4.76 13.22
C SER A 17 2.63 -3.26 13.52
N THR A 18 2.85 -2.42 12.51
CA THR A 18 2.98 -0.98 12.68
C THR A 18 1.61 -0.33 12.69
N ALA A 19 1.34 0.52 13.68
CA ALA A 19 0.15 1.34 13.73
C ALA A 19 0.42 2.73 13.13
N PHE A 20 -0.04 2.96 11.91
CA PHE A 20 -0.08 4.28 11.28
C PHE A 20 -1.31 5.03 11.79
N SER A 21 -1.17 5.70 12.93
CA SER A 21 -2.26 6.45 13.61
C SER A 21 -2.70 7.73 12.89
N THR A 22 -2.01 8.09 11.82
CA THR A 22 -2.27 9.26 10.97
C THR A 22 -2.08 8.85 9.51
N ASP A 23 -2.40 9.76 8.59
CA ASP A 23 -2.15 9.61 7.15
C ASP A 23 -0.73 9.09 6.85
N ILE A 24 -0.68 8.15 5.90
CA ILE A 24 0.52 7.51 5.35
C ILE A 24 0.54 7.70 3.83
N VAL A 25 1.72 8.01 3.29
CA VAL A 25 1.91 8.23 1.85
C VAL A 25 3.02 7.32 1.33
N PHE A 26 2.65 6.41 0.43
CA PHE A 26 3.51 5.59 -0.43
C PHE A 26 3.30 5.89 -1.92
N GLU A 27 2.77 7.07 -2.23
CA GLU A 27 2.54 7.50 -3.62
C GLU A 27 3.84 7.42 -4.45
N ALA A 28 3.75 6.81 -5.64
CA ALA A 28 4.89 6.58 -6.54
C ALA A 28 6.10 5.87 -5.89
N THR A 29 5.90 5.16 -4.77
CA THR A 29 6.98 4.41 -4.10
C THR A 29 7.30 3.14 -4.88
N THR A 30 8.57 2.81 -5.03
CA THR A 30 9.00 1.54 -5.63
C THR A 30 9.58 0.60 -4.58
N PHE A 31 8.93 -0.54 -4.39
CA PHE A 31 9.43 -1.66 -3.60
C PHE A 31 10.02 -2.71 -4.55
N THR A 32 11.35 -2.72 -4.64
CA THR A 32 12.07 -3.75 -5.40
C THR A 32 12.22 -5.02 -4.60
N GLY A 33 12.57 -4.88 -3.32
CA GLY A 33 12.50 -5.98 -2.36
C GLY A 33 11.07 -6.29 -1.93
N THR A 34 10.93 -7.19 -0.96
CA THR A 34 9.64 -7.64 -0.45
C THR A 34 9.18 -6.72 0.70
N PRO A 35 8.12 -5.93 0.52
CA PRO A 35 7.58 -5.14 1.62
C PRO A 35 6.61 -5.98 2.47
N HIS A 36 6.73 -5.80 3.77
CA HIS A 36 6.01 -6.54 4.78
C HIS A 36 5.08 -5.60 5.56
N PHE A 37 3.77 -5.68 5.30
CA PHE A 37 2.73 -4.93 6.00
C PHE A 37 1.83 -5.84 6.85
N GLN A 38 2.29 -7.06 7.17
CA GLN A 38 1.46 -8.00 7.94
C GLN A 38 1.03 -7.39 9.28
N SER A 39 -0.24 -7.54 9.62
CA SER A 39 -0.88 -6.98 10.82
C SER A 39 -0.71 -5.46 10.99
N ALA A 40 -0.35 -4.72 9.93
CA ALA A 40 -0.24 -3.26 9.99
C ALA A 40 -1.63 -2.63 10.11
N PHE A 41 -1.74 -1.58 10.91
CA PHE A 41 -2.98 -0.85 11.12
C PHE A 41 -2.91 0.53 10.48
N PHE A 42 -3.79 0.81 9.53
CA PHE A 42 -3.88 2.06 8.80
C PHE A 42 -5.11 2.85 9.25
N ALA A 43 -4.90 3.82 10.15
CA ALA A 43 -5.98 4.53 10.81
C ALA A 43 -6.61 5.64 9.98
N ALA A 44 -5.90 6.16 8.95
CA ALA A 44 -6.30 7.22 8.01
C ALA A 44 -7.49 8.08 8.50
N THR A 45 -7.20 9.05 9.37
CA THR A 45 -8.21 9.86 10.06
C THR A 45 -8.55 11.16 9.32
N GLY A 46 -7.79 11.51 8.27
CA GLY A 46 -8.02 12.70 7.44
C GLY A 46 -7.98 12.37 5.94
N ILE A 47 -6.79 12.04 5.43
CA ILE A 47 -6.58 11.64 4.03
C ILE A 47 -6.52 10.11 3.93
N LEU A 48 -6.88 9.58 2.76
CA LEU A 48 -6.75 8.16 2.42
C LEU A 48 -5.32 7.66 2.68
N SER A 49 -5.16 6.40 3.08
CA SER A 49 -3.85 5.74 3.01
C SER A 49 -3.44 5.63 1.54
N ASN A 50 -2.45 6.42 1.12
CA ASN A 50 -2.18 6.65 -0.29
C ASN A 50 -1.06 5.74 -0.79
N PHE A 51 -1.41 4.77 -1.63
CA PHE A 51 -0.53 3.88 -2.36
C PHE A 51 -0.63 4.08 -3.88
N ARG A 52 -1.11 5.25 -4.33
CA ARG A 52 -1.27 5.53 -5.74
C ARG A 52 0.06 5.42 -6.48
N GLU A 53 0.05 4.81 -7.66
CA GLU A 53 1.25 4.63 -8.50
C GLU A 53 2.38 3.84 -7.79
N ALA A 54 2.10 3.20 -6.66
CA ALA A 54 3.09 2.39 -5.96
C ALA A 54 3.41 1.14 -6.80
N THR A 55 4.70 0.89 -6.96
CA THR A 55 5.22 -0.25 -7.72
C THR A 55 5.76 -1.30 -6.77
N PHE A 56 5.08 -2.45 -6.71
CA PHE A 56 5.49 -3.62 -5.96
C PHE A 56 6.12 -4.64 -6.91
N VAL A 57 7.43 -4.57 -7.07
CA VAL A 57 8.20 -5.53 -7.87
C VAL A 57 8.40 -6.81 -7.07
N GLY A 58 8.77 -6.71 -5.80
CA GLY A 58 8.78 -7.84 -4.87
C GLY A 58 7.36 -8.25 -4.47
N ARG A 59 7.20 -9.45 -3.92
CA ARG A 59 5.91 -9.88 -3.36
C ARG A 59 5.58 -8.98 -2.16
N ALA A 60 4.40 -8.36 -2.17
CA ALA A 60 3.93 -7.56 -1.07
C ALA A 60 3.02 -8.38 -0.14
N TYR A 61 3.27 -8.29 1.16
CA TYR A 61 2.54 -9.03 2.18
C TYR A 61 1.64 -8.09 2.97
N PHE A 62 0.34 -8.37 3.00
CA PHE A 62 -0.69 -7.57 3.68
C PHE A 62 -1.57 -8.43 4.59
N GLU A 63 -1.15 -9.66 4.91
CA GLU A 63 -1.90 -10.58 5.76
C GLU A 63 -2.26 -9.89 7.08
N GLU A 64 -3.53 -9.95 7.47
CA GLU A 64 -4.07 -9.29 8.68
C GLU A 64 -3.95 -7.75 8.72
N ALA A 65 -3.50 -7.11 7.63
CA ALA A 65 -3.47 -5.66 7.56
C ALA A 65 -4.90 -5.11 7.63
N THR A 66 -5.09 -4.07 8.44
CA THR A 66 -6.39 -3.45 8.66
C THR A 66 -6.37 -2.01 8.19
N PHE A 67 -7.29 -1.66 7.29
CA PHE A 67 -7.54 -0.29 6.85
C PHE A 67 -8.83 0.22 7.49
N ALA A 68 -8.70 0.99 8.57
CA ALA A 68 -9.86 1.55 9.28
C ALA A 68 -10.48 2.74 8.54
N GLY A 69 -9.66 3.45 7.77
CA GLY A 69 -10.08 4.47 6.81
C GLY A 69 -10.01 3.95 5.38
N ALA A 70 -10.33 4.81 4.42
CA ALA A 70 -10.21 4.44 3.02
C ALA A 70 -8.73 4.43 2.57
N ALA A 71 -8.40 3.50 1.69
CA ALA A 71 -7.07 3.32 1.10
C ALA A 71 -7.18 3.46 -0.41
N ASP A 72 -6.15 4.01 -1.03
CA ASP A 72 -6.12 4.27 -2.46
C ASP A 72 -4.92 3.60 -3.10
N PHE A 73 -5.18 2.61 -3.94
CA PHE A 73 -4.20 1.85 -4.70
C PHE A 73 -4.30 2.14 -6.20
N TRP A 74 -4.81 3.30 -6.59
CA TRP A 74 -4.97 3.68 -8.00
C TRP A 74 -3.61 3.69 -8.73
N HIS A 75 -3.54 3.03 -9.88
CA HIS A 75 -2.35 2.74 -10.68
C HIS A 75 -1.25 2.00 -9.91
N ALA A 76 -1.57 1.34 -8.79
CA ALA A 76 -0.61 0.49 -8.12
C ALA A 76 -0.37 -0.78 -8.95
N THR A 77 0.88 -1.20 -9.07
CA THR A 77 1.24 -2.39 -9.84
C THR A 77 1.82 -3.45 -8.93
N PHE A 78 1.36 -4.71 -9.06
CA PHE A 78 1.83 -5.85 -8.30
C PHE A 78 2.38 -6.93 -9.24
N ALA A 79 3.70 -7.12 -9.28
CA ALA A 79 4.33 -8.07 -10.20
C ALA A 79 4.05 -9.54 -9.84
N HIS A 80 3.75 -9.82 -8.56
CA HIS A 80 3.49 -11.17 -8.05
C HIS A 80 2.02 -11.45 -7.74
N GLY A 81 1.12 -10.69 -8.38
CA GLY A 81 -0.32 -10.75 -8.14
C GLY A 81 -0.76 -9.80 -7.02
N VAL A 82 -2.01 -9.38 -7.11
CA VAL A 82 -2.60 -8.43 -6.17
C VAL A 82 -2.97 -9.18 -4.87
N PRO A 83 -2.49 -8.75 -3.70
CA PRO A 83 -2.87 -9.35 -2.43
C PRO A 83 -4.40 -9.28 -2.22
N PRO A 84 -5.06 -10.37 -1.80
CA PRO A 84 -6.51 -10.40 -1.61
C PRO A 84 -7.04 -9.28 -0.70
N GLU A 85 -6.26 -8.89 0.31
CA GLU A 85 -6.58 -7.87 1.30
C GLU A 85 -6.72 -6.48 0.69
N VAL A 86 -5.99 -6.21 -0.39
CA VAL A 86 -6.01 -4.92 -1.10
C VAL A 86 -6.72 -4.99 -2.46
N ALA A 87 -7.15 -6.18 -2.87
CA ALA A 87 -7.74 -6.42 -4.18
C ALA A 87 -9.02 -5.60 -4.42
N SER A 88 -9.83 -5.34 -3.40
CA SER A 88 -11.05 -4.52 -3.52
C SER A 88 -10.74 -3.05 -3.81
N TYR A 89 -9.68 -2.49 -3.22
CA TYR A 89 -9.22 -1.11 -3.47
C TYR A 89 -8.59 -0.97 -4.86
N TRP A 90 -7.83 -1.99 -5.28
CA TRP A 90 -7.19 -2.04 -6.59
C TRP A 90 -8.19 -2.29 -7.73
N SER A 91 -9.18 -3.18 -7.54
CA SER A 91 -10.15 -3.56 -8.58
C SER A 91 -11.09 -2.42 -8.98
N LEU A 92 -11.18 -1.34 -8.19
CA LEU A 92 -11.86 -0.11 -8.59
C LEU A 92 -11.23 0.56 -9.82
N GLU A 93 -9.99 0.20 -10.20
CA GLU A 93 -9.35 0.65 -11.44
C GLU A 93 -10.08 0.22 -12.71
N LYS A 94 -10.53 -1.04 -12.78
CA LYS A 94 -11.11 -1.60 -14.02
C LYS A 94 -12.47 -1.01 -14.38
N ASN A 95 -13.14 -0.38 -13.41
CA ASN A 95 -14.44 0.25 -13.58
C ASN A 95 -14.34 1.79 -13.68
N ARG A 96 -13.13 2.34 -13.82
CA ARG A 96 -12.87 3.79 -13.82
C ARG A 96 -12.24 4.31 -15.12
N GLU A 97 -12.13 3.49 -16.16
CA GLU A 97 -12.02 4.04 -17.52
C GLU A 97 -13.32 4.79 -17.87
N PRO A 98 -13.26 5.92 -18.61
CA PRO A 98 -14.42 6.75 -18.91
C PRO A 98 -15.54 6.03 -19.65
#